data_AF-A0A850Z4R4-F1
#
_entry.id   AF-A0A850Z4R4-F1
#
_cell.length_a   1.000
_cell.length_b   1.000
_cell.length_c   1.000
_cell.angle_alpha   90.00
_cell.angle_beta   90.00
_cell.angle_gamma   90.00
#
_symmetry.space_group_name_H-M   'P 1'
#
loop_
_entity.id
_entity.type
_entity.pdbx_description
1 polymer ?
#
loop_
_entity_poly.entity_id
_entity_poly.type
_entity_poly.pdbx_seq_one_letter_code
_entity_poly.pdbx_strand_id
1 'polypeptide(L)'
;SVSSFVRKTTEKIGTLHISPESRGKHEAKDDEQLPELTLNPVASPQEEKELEPQNCQLPEEDLLRDLKTATAETIAKLQDPLFLLEPQCMRRVLQEWLVYLEEKFIKEHSALSVKEGKTVCAEEQRAVLEESLQVVPAGRDPADKEESGILEDCIEKESTDETCASKAMCEDGTDVTGPLSCSFQVSPPCVIEPDVLKDLVELTTLCFELRVFSSGGGEAEESSEGSLPPVASATLACRFMQSYFFLLDLKRIKQCIITTCATSPNVWEAYIAGLKELTCHSPVALAMESEDMLKILKLLHDLGPWDDSPLLLAHAQRLYEKFGETALRPLIKFHPSILPSDIKQLCRNDPAHFLAYLDSLVKSKPEDKRPFLLRSLLQPESVRLDWLCLAVSHDAPQRANTVDEEGNPRPRSHLFTWGYSQLILLLIKLPADLVMKEKMADICKSHGFWPGYLFLCLELDRRTEAFTNIVHLDDLSLLNGEDGSIPETIEEWKFVLHLARNHSTAFHHHSPQNGNAVNNGGPSCPDCITVENVALLLAKAIGPNRALPLLQECGLTLELSERFTGVCEILRIAEKRQR
;
A
#
# COMPACT_ATOMS: atom_id res chain seq x y z
N SER A 1 -11.99 -38.33 -44.40
CA SER A 1 -11.07 -39.47 -44.18
C SER A 1 -11.09 -39.87 -42.71
N VAL A 2 -11.16 -41.18 -42.47
CA VAL A 2 -11.42 -41.86 -41.19
C VAL A 2 -10.11 -42.27 -40.50
N SER A 3 -10.15 -42.43 -39.16
CA SER A 3 -9.32 -43.31 -38.28
C SER A 3 -8.52 -42.52 -37.23
N SER A 4 -8.89 -42.48 -35.94
CA SER A 4 -8.96 -43.52 -34.89
C SER A 4 -7.60 -43.97 -34.36
N PHE A 5 -7.34 -43.78 -33.06
CA PHE A 5 -6.99 -44.85 -32.11
C PHE A 5 -6.93 -44.32 -30.65
N VAL A 6 -7.74 -44.94 -29.79
CA VAL A 6 -7.78 -44.81 -28.33
C VAL A 6 -7.05 -46.00 -27.73
N ARG A 7 -6.27 -45.81 -26.66
CA ARG A 7 -5.94 -46.89 -25.71
C ARG A 7 -6.09 -46.39 -24.27
N LYS A 8 -7.12 -46.94 -23.61
CA LYS A 8 -7.32 -46.98 -22.15
C LYS A 8 -6.52 -48.15 -21.58
N THR A 9 -5.95 -47.98 -20.39
CA THR A 9 -5.74 -49.07 -19.43
C THR A 9 -6.15 -48.60 -18.04
N THR A 10 -7.13 -49.29 -17.48
CA THR A 10 -7.60 -49.24 -16.10
C THR A 10 -6.99 -50.43 -15.35
N GLU A 11 -6.45 -50.22 -14.14
CA GLU A 11 -6.64 -51.16 -13.03
C GLU A 11 -6.39 -50.50 -11.68
N LYS A 12 -6.91 -51.13 -10.62
CA LYS A 12 -7.45 -50.54 -9.39
C LYS A 12 -6.90 -51.33 -8.19
N ILE A 13 -6.84 -50.67 -7.03
CA ILE A 13 -6.85 -51.19 -5.64
C ILE A 13 -5.48 -51.47 -4.98
N GLY A 14 -5.33 -50.93 -3.75
CA GLY A 14 -4.33 -51.36 -2.76
C GLY A 14 -4.09 -50.36 -1.62
N THR A 15 -5.02 -50.26 -0.69
CA THR A 15 -4.84 -49.68 0.66
C THR A 15 -3.68 -50.36 1.40
N LEU A 16 -2.87 -49.62 2.15
CA LEU A 16 -2.51 -49.89 3.57
C LEU A 16 -1.40 -48.94 4.07
N HIS A 17 -1.57 -48.55 5.33
CA HIS A 17 -0.65 -47.80 6.18
C HIS A 17 0.69 -48.53 6.44
N ILE A 18 1.62 -47.79 7.05
CA ILE A 18 2.63 -48.17 8.06
C ILE A 18 4.08 -47.94 7.62
N SER A 19 4.70 -47.00 8.35
CA SER A 19 6.15 -46.74 8.47
C SER A 19 6.94 -48.03 8.77
N PRO A 20 8.25 -48.08 8.48
CA PRO A 20 9.15 -48.22 9.62
C PRO A 20 10.48 -47.46 9.52
N GLU A 21 10.94 -47.04 10.69
CA GLU A 21 12.33 -46.71 10.99
C GLU A 21 13.24 -47.96 11.04
N SER A 22 14.53 -47.69 10.89
CA SER A 22 15.68 -48.34 11.55
C SER A 22 16.20 -49.69 11.02
N ARG A 23 17.40 -49.61 10.41
CA ARG A 23 18.60 -50.46 10.56
C ARG A 23 19.59 -49.95 9.50
N GLY A 24 20.77 -49.42 9.83
CA GLY A 24 21.77 -50.01 10.71
C GLY A 24 22.77 -50.78 9.84
N LYS A 25 23.91 -50.16 9.51
CA LYS A 25 25.12 -50.87 9.05
C LYS A 25 26.37 -50.19 9.61
N HIS A 26 27.05 -50.97 10.43
CA HIS A 26 28.39 -50.80 10.99
C HIS A 26 29.49 -51.03 9.95
N GLU A 27 30.64 -50.38 10.15
CA GLU A 27 32.04 -50.88 10.04
C GLU A 27 32.98 -49.72 10.46
N ALA A 28 34.20 -49.85 10.99
CA ALA A 28 34.79 -50.55 12.16
C ALA A 28 36.22 -49.97 12.36
N LYS A 29 36.79 -50.11 13.59
CA LYS A 29 38.19 -49.85 14.07
C LYS A 29 38.54 -48.40 14.49
N ASP A 30 39.29 -48.11 15.55
CA ASP A 30 40.04 -48.92 16.54
C ASP A 30 40.26 -48.09 17.85
N ASP A 31 40.54 -48.83 18.93
CA ASP A 31 40.82 -48.54 20.36
C ASP A 31 41.36 -47.17 20.86
N GLU A 32 40.88 -46.72 22.04
CA GLU A 32 41.67 -46.67 23.30
C GLU A 32 40.83 -46.33 24.57
N GLN A 33 40.73 -47.33 25.46
CA GLN A 33 40.75 -47.34 26.94
C GLN A 33 39.81 -46.45 27.80
N LEU A 34 38.87 -47.13 28.49
CA LEU A 34 38.36 -46.79 29.83
C LEU A 34 39.25 -47.46 30.92
N PRO A 35 39.12 -47.07 32.20
CA PRO A 35 38.29 -47.92 33.06
C PRO A 35 37.42 -47.18 34.08
N GLU A 36 36.22 -47.75 34.26
CA GLU A 36 35.28 -47.54 35.36
C GLU A 36 35.86 -48.01 36.71
N LEU A 37 35.33 -47.47 37.81
CA LEU A 37 35.32 -48.19 39.10
C LEU A 37 34.03 -47.85 39.87
N THR A 38 33.12 -48.81 39.86
CA THR A 38 31.92 -48.95 40.69
C THR A 38 32.31 -49.34 42.13
N LEU A 39 31.48 -49.02 43.13
CA LEU A 39 30.96 -49.93 44.18
C LEU A 39 30.13 -49.18 45.25
N ASN A 40 28.96 -49.74 45.58
CA ASN A 40 27.92 -49.23 46.51
C ASN A 40 28.17 -49.65 48.01
N PRO A 41 27.16 -49.73 48.93
CA PRO A 41 27.02 -48.85 50.11
C PRO A 41 26.91 -49.59 51.47
N VAL A 42 27.19 -48.98 52.64
CA VAL A 42 26.73 -49.51 53.95
C VAL A 42 26.53 -48.42 55.03
N ALA A 43 25.31 -48.44 55.60
CA ALA A 43 24.77 -48.11 56.93
C ALA A 43 25.42 -47.12 57.95
N SER A 44 24.50 -46.38 58.59
CA SER A 44 24.48 -45.39 59.70
C SER A 44 24.77 -45.99 61.12
N PRO A 45 24.61 -45.30 62.30
CA PRO A 45 24.18 -43.92 62.64
C PRO A 45 25.00 -43.20 63.76
N GLN A 46 24.81 -41.88 64.00
CA GLN A 46 24.86 -41.29 65.36
C GLN A 46 24.16 -39.90 65.44
N GLU A 47 23.38 -39.71 66.50
CA GLU A 47 22.47 -38.59 66.78
C GLU A 47 23.12 -37.32 67.35
N GLU A 48 22.32 -36.24 67.26
CA GLU A 48 22.29 -35.00 68.07
C GLU A 48 23.39 -33.94 67.93
N LYS A 49 23.04 -32.82 67.28
CA LYS A 49 22.63 -31.60 68.00
C LYS A 49 22.07 -30.53 67.06
N GLU A 50 20.90 -30.02 67.46
CA GLU A 50 20.28 -28.79 66.98
C GLU A 50 21.27 -27.62 66.94
N LEU A 51 21.39 -26.98 65.78
CA LEU A 51 21.65 -25.56 65.63
C LEU A 51 20.93 -25.11 64.36
N GLU A 52 19.77 -24.49 64.51
CA GLU A 52 19.21 -23.62 63.48
C GLU A 52 20.23 -22.52 63.16
N PRO A 53 20.51 -22.25 61.88
CA PRO A 53 20.72 -20.90 61.43
C PRO A 53 19.41 -20.43 60.82
N GLN A 54 18.73 -19.54 61.55
CA GLN A 54 17.81 -18.56 60.99
C GLN A 54 18.47 -17.91 59.79
N ASN A 55 18.14 -18.40 58.60
CA ASN A 55 18.34 -17.64 57.38
C ASN A 55 17.01 -16.93 57.15
N CYS A 56 16.96 -15.68 57.58
CA CYS A 56 15.90 -14.74 57.24
C CYS A 56 15.84 -14.58 55.72
N GLN A 57 15.18 -15.51 55.03
CA GLN A 57 14.60 -15.23 53.73
C GLN A 57 13.30 -14.48 53.99
N LEU A 58 13.40 -13.14 53.96
CA LEU A 58 12.24 -12.35 53.56
C LEU A 58 11.77 -12.94 52.21
N PRO A 59 10.48 -13.24 52.01
CA PRO A 59 10.02 -13.54 50.67
C PRO A 59 10.27 -12.26 49.86
N GLU A 60 11.16 -12.30 48.87
CA GLU A 60 10.97 -11.44 47.71
C GLU A 60 9.58 -11.79 47.20
N GLU A 61 8.59 -10.96 47.57
CA GLU A 61 7.26 -11.02 46.99
C GLU A 61 7.49 -10.97 45.49
N ASP A 62 7.23 -12.08 44.81
CA ASP A 62 7.26 -12.18 43.35
C ASP A 62 6.46 -10.98 42.82
N LEU A 63 7.14 -9.92 42.40
CA LEU A 63 6.57 -8.58 42.13
C LEU A 63 5.43 -8.68 41.09
N LEU A 64 5.48 -9.75 40.29
CA LEU A 64 4.57 -10.10 39.23
C LEU A 64 3.50 -11.14 39.64
N ARG A 65 3.42 -11.58 40.90
CA ARG A 65 2.50 -12.66 41.34
C ARG A 65 1.05 -12.37 41.01
N ASP A 66 0.60 -11.15 41.30
CA ASP A 66 -0.78 -10.73 41.02
C ASP A 66 -1.04 -10.71 39.50
N LEU A 67 -0.09 -10.17 38.74
CA LEU A 67 -0.16 -10.11 37.28
C LEU A 67 -0.14 -11.52 36.65
N LYS A 68 0.71 -12.43 37.14
CA LYS A 68 0.77 -13.83 36.71
C LYS A 68 -0.56 -14.53 36.95
N THR A 69 -1.14 -14.36 38.14
CA THR A 69 -2.43 -14.97 38.50
C THR A 69 -3.56 -14.42 37.63
N ALA A 70 -3.64 -13.10 37.48
CA ALA A 70 -4.62 -12.45 36.62
C ALA A 70 -4.46 -12.86 35.14
N THR A 71 -3.23 -13.00 34.67
CA THR A 71 -2.92 -13.41 33.29
C THR A 71 -3.37 -14.85 33.03
N ALA A 72 -3.08 -15.79 33.94
CA ALA A 72 -3.52 -17.17 33.84
C ALA A 72 -5.06 -17.29 33.88
N GLU A 73 -5.73 -16.53 34.76
CA GLU A 73 -7.20 -16.49 34.82
C GLU A 73 -7.82 -15.92 33.55
N THR A 74 -7.25 -14.84 33.02
CA THR A 74 -7.71 -14.17 31.79
C THR A 74 -7.59 -15.12 30.59
N ILE A 75 -6.46 -15.82 30.45
CA ILE A 75 -6.28 -16.82 29.40
C ILE A 75 -7.29 -17.97 29.55
N ALA A 76 -7.51 -18.48 30.77
CA ALA A 76 -8.49 -19.52 30.99
C ALA A 76 -9.91 -19.09 30.59
N LYS A 77 -10.31 -17.85 30.91
CA LYS A 77 -11.60 -17.27 30.48
C LYS A 77 -11.68 -17.10 28.96
N LEU A 78 -10.61 -16.64 28.31
CA LEU A 78 -10.57 -16.44 26.86
C LEU A 78 -10.51 -17.76 26.08
N GLN A 79 -10.16 -18.89 26.71
CA GLN A 79 -10.25 -20.21 26.07
C GLN A 79 -11.66 -20.81 26.11
N ASP A 80 -12.61 -20.22 26.83
CA ASP A 80 -14.01 -20.64 26.82
C ASP A 80 -14.66 -20.32 25.45
N PRO A 81 -15.16 -21.32 24.70
CA PRO A 81 -15.80 -21.12 23.41
C PRO A 81 -16.98 -20.14 23.43
N LEU A 82 -17.67 -19.99 24.56
CA LEU A 82 -18.79 -19.06 24.69
C LEU A 82 -18.32 -17.59 24.74
N PHE A 83 -17.12 -17.35 25.25
CA PHE A 83 -16.52 -16.01 25.31
C PHE A 83 -15.84 -15.61 24.00
N LEU A 84 -15.23 -16.58 23.29
CA LEU A 84 -14.57 -16.33 22.00
C LEU A 84 -15.52 -15.85 20.89
N LEU A 85 -16.81 -16.20 20.98
CA LEU A 85 -17.81 -15.84 19.98
C LEU A 85 -18.39 -14.43 20.18
N GLU A 86 -18.07 -13.77 21.29
CA GLU A 86 -18.63 -12.47 21.63
C GLU A 86 -17.53 -11.41 21.88
N PRO A 87 -17.22 -10.55 20.89
CA PRO A 87 -16.14 -9.56 21.00
C PRO A 87 -16.27 -8.60 22.19
N GLN A 88 -17.50 -8.32 22.64
CA GLN A 88 -17.74 -7.43 23.78
C GLN A 88 -17.42 -8.08 25.14
N CYS A 89 -17.59 -9.40 25.25
CA CYS A 89 -17.19 -10.14 26.45
C CYS A 89 -15.66 -10.22 26.54
N MET A 90 -14.98 -10.46 25.41
CA MET A 90 -13.52 -10.42 25.34
C MET A 90 -12.97 -9.06 25.75
N ARG A 91 -13.56 -7.97 25.26
CA ARG A 91 -13.14 -6.60 25.62
C ARG A 91 -13.22 -6.34 27.12
N ARG A 92 -14.31 -6.74 27.79
CA ARG A 92 -14.48 -6.54 29.23
C ARG A 92 -13.43 -7.29 30.05
N VAL A 93 -13.23 -8.56 29.74
CA VAL A 93 -12.20 -9.39 30.39
C VAL A 93 -10.80 -8.80 30.21
N LEU A 94 -10.48 -8.28 29.03
CA LEU A 94 -9.22 -7.60 28.77
C LEU A 94 -9.08 -6.24 29.47
N GLN A 95 -10.18 -5.49 29.63
CA GLN A 95 -10.19 -4.25 30.40
C GLN A 95 -9.88 -4.51 31.88
N GLU A 96 -10.47 -5.54 32.46
CA GLU A 96 -10.18 -5.97 33.84
C GLU A 96 -8.71 -6.37 34.01
N TRP A 97 -8.18 -7.16 33.06
CA TRP A 97 -6.78 -7.56 33.07
C TRP A 97 -5.82 -6.38 32.87
N LEU A 98 -6.16 -5.43 32.00
CA LEU A 98 -5.31 -4.28 31.68
C LEU A 98 -5.02 -3.41 32.92
N VAL A 99 -5.96 -3.32 33.87
CA VAL A 99 -5.73 -2.63 35.14
C VAL A 99 -4.52 -3.21 35.87
N TYR A 100 -4.42 -4.54 36.00
CA TYR A 100 -3.28 -5.20 36.64
C TYR A 100 -1.96 -4.94 35.91
N LEU A 101 -2.00 -4.85 34.56
CA LEU A 101 -0.83 -4.51 33.76
C LEU A 101 -0.37 -3.06 34.01
N GLU A 102 -1.31 -2.12 34.02
CA GLU A 102 -1.04 -0.69 34.26
C GLU A 102 -0.51 -0.43 35.66
N GLU A 103 -1.07 -1.11 36.67
CA GLU A 103 -0.62 -0.99 38.04
C GLU A 103 0.84 -1.38 38.23
N LYS A 104 1.31 -2.38 37.48
CA LYS A 104 2.70 -2.84 37.58
C LYS A 104 3.64 -2.01 36.71
N PHE A 105 3.29 -1.74 35.46
CA PHE A 105 4.22 -1.14 34.50
C PHE A 105 4.11 0.38 34.33
N ILE A 106 2.96 1.01 34.61
CA ILE A 106 2.81 2.47 34.48
C ILE A 106 3.12 3.20 35.80
N LYS A 107 2.77 2.62 36.95
CA LYS A 107 2.99 3.28 38.26
C LYS A 107 4.48 3.38 38.64
N GLU A 108 5.34 2.46 38.20
CA GLU A 108 6.78 2.50 38.50
C GLU A 108 7.52 3.69 37.84
N HIS A 109 7.06 4.17 36.67
CA HIS A 109 7.62 5.36 36.01
C HIS A 109 7.33 6.66 36.77
N SER A 110 6.19 6.72 37.47
CA SER A 110 5.85 7.88 38.31
C SER A 110 6.72 7.96 39.58
N ALA A 111 7.24 6.82 40.06
CA ALA A 111 8.10 6.77 41.24
C ALA A 111 9.58 7.09 40.94
N LEU A 112 10.05 6.83 39.72
CA LEU A 112 11.43 7.10 39.29
C LEU A 112 11.63 8.55 38.82
N SER A 113 10.64 9.17 38.16
CA SER A 113 10.73 10.57 37.69
C SER A 113 10.86 11.61 38.81
N VAL A 114 10.40 11.30 40.04
CA VAL A 114 10.44 12.23 41.18
C VAL A 114 11.85 12.33 41.80
N LYS A 115 12.80 11.44 41.48
CA LYS A 115 14.12 11.40 42.14
C LYS A 115 15.27 12.04 41.36
N GLU A 116 15.09 12.45 40.11
CA GLU A 116 16.15 13.10 39.31
C GLU A 116 16.03 14.63 39.17
N GLY A 117 15.13 15.25 39.95
CA GLY A 117 14.87 16.69 39.89
C GLY A 117 15.05 17.40 41.23
N LYS A 118 16.12 17.13 41.99
CA LYS A 118 16.49 17.99 43.13
C LYS A 118 17.90 17.74 43.64
N THR A 119 18.89 18.38 43.01
CA THR A 119 19.98 19.11 43.70
C THR A 119 20.87 19.80 42.67
N VAL A 120 21.27 21.03 43.02
CA VAL A 120 22.25 21.92 42.39
C VAL A 120 21.65 23.09 41.59
N CYS A 121 22.09 24.29 41.98
CA CYS A 121 21.83 25.64 41.44
C CYS A 121 20.56 26.37 41.91
N ALA A 122 20.45 26.56 43.23
CA ALA A 122 19.79 27.72 43.81
C ALA A 122 20.83 28.54 44.59
N GLU A 123 21.67 29.30 43.87
CA GLU A 123 22.48 30.42 44.41
C GLU A 123 23.28 31.02 43.23
N GLU A 124 22.68 31.97 42.49
CA GLU A 124 23.37 33.03 41.72
C GLU A 124 22.37 33.88 40.90
N GLN A 125 21.32 34.41 41.54
CA GLN A 125 20.53 35.53 40.97
C GLN A 125 20.06 36.46 42.08
N ARG A 126 21.02 37.16 42.69
CA ARG A 126 20.78 38.38 43.47
C ARG A 126 22.01 39.30 43.37
N ALA A 127 22.22 39.90 42.20
CA ALA A 127 22.86 41.20 42.10
C ALA A 127 22.68 41.78 40.69
N VAL A 128 22.22 43.04 40.65
CA VAL A 128 22.42 44.02 39.58
C VAL A 128 21.45 43.99 38.39
N LEU A 129 20.26 44.56 38.62
CA LEU A 129 19.58 45.43 37.67
C LEU A 129 19.37 46.77 38.37
N GLU A 130 20.27 47.73 38.12
CA GLU A 130 19.97 49.14 37.80
C GLU A 130 21.22 50.01 37.89
N GLU A 131 21.20 51.07 37.07
CA GLU A 131 22.00 52.29 37.18
C GLU A 131 23.34 52.34 36.43
N SER A 132 23.31 52.85 35.20
CA SER A 132 23.96 54.15 34.91
C SER A 132 23.61 54.66 33.51
N LEU A 133 22.92 55.79 33.51
CA LEU A 133 22.71 56.69 32.38
C LEU A 133 23.97 57.51 32.08
N GLN A 134 24.10 57.88 30.80
CA GLN A 134 24.68 59.13 30.26
C GLN A 134 26.16 59.46 30.51
N VAL A 135 26.93 59.55 29.42
CA VAL A 135 27.79 60.71 29.09
C VAL A 135 27.90 60.89 27.56
N VAL A 136 27.60 62.09 27.09
CA VAL A 136 27.93 62.77 25.80
C VAL A 136 28.81 63.99 26.23
N PRO A 137 29.68 64.69 25.44
CA PRO A 137 29.72 64.89 23.97
C PRO A 137 31.12 64.96 23.29
N ALA A 138 31.09 65.11 21.95
CA ALA A 138 31.65 66.27 21.20
C ALA A 138 32.56 65.92 20.00
N GLY A 139 32.08 66.24 18.78
CA GLY A 139 32.80 67.15 17.89
C GLY A 139 33.33 66.63 16.54
N ARG A 140 32.72 67.16 15.47
CA ARG A 140 33.32 67.67 14.21
C ARG A 140 33.07 66.85 12.91
N ASP A 141 32.25 67.47 12.04
CA ASP A 141 32.01 67.26 10.59
C ASP A 141 33.27 67.45 9.71
N PRO A 142 33.17 67.53 8.34
CA PRO A 142 32.59 66.62 7.33
C PRO A 142 33.61 66.37 6.19
N ALA A 143 33.26 65.61 5.13
CA ALA A 143 33.54 65.95 3.72
C ALA A 143 33.25 64.79 2.75
N ASP A 144 32.33 65.07 1.83
CA ASP A 144 32.42 64.92 0.37
C ASP A 144 32.82 63.56 -0.24
N LYS A 145 31.94 62.96 -1.05
CA LYS A 145 31.85 63.30 -2.49
C LYS A 145 30.84 62.42 -3.24
N GLU A 146 29.98 63.14 -3.99
CA GLU A 146 29.59 62.96 -5.40
C GLU A 146 29.24 61.54 -5.88
N GLU A 147 27.98 61.27 -6.20
CA GLU A 147 27.17 61.77 -7.35
C GLU A 147 27.32 60.95 -8.62
N SER A 148 26.17 60.92 -9.31
CA SER A 148 25.90 60.51 -10.68
C SER A 148 25.68 59.00 -10.90
N GLY A 149 24.54 58.58 -11.43
CA GLY A 149 23.39 59.36 -11.85
C GLY A 149 22.51 58.59 -12.84
N ILE A 150 21.34 59.17 -13.00
CA ILE A 150 20.43 59.11 -14.14
C ILE A 150 19.35 58.02 -14.05
N LEU A 151 18.33 58.49 -13.34
CA LEU A 151 16.90 58.24 -13.41
C LEU A 151 16.29 58.69 -14.75
N GLU A 152 14.96 58.57 -14.81
CA GLU A 152 13.96 59.23 -15.67
C GLU A 152 13.59 58.49 -16.97
N ASP A 153 12.31 58.23 -17.27
CA ASP A 153 11.03 58.65 -16.65
C ASP A 153 9.94 57.66 -17.19
N CYS A 154 8.90 57.14 -16.50
CA CYS A 154 7.81 57.79 -15.73
C CYS A 154 6.97 58.71 -16.69
N ILE A 155 5.63 58.81 -16.76
CA ILE A 155 4.42 58.50 -15.96
C ILE A 155 3.19 58.68 -16.89
N GLU A 156 2.07 57.98 -16.64
CA GLU A 156 0.68 58.48 -16.54
C GLU A 156 -0.23 57.29 -16.12
N LYS A 157 -0.61 57.09 -14.84
CA LYS A 157 -1.55 57.76 -13.90
C LYS A 157 -3.04 57.71 -14.26
N GLU A 158 -3.80 57.00 -13.41
CA GLU A 158 -5.02 57.39 -12.66
C GLU A 158 -5.47 56.14 -11.84
N SER A 159 -5.24 56.00 -10.52
CA SER A 159 -5.98 56.55 -9.34
C SER A 159 -7.49 56.27 -9.38
N THR A 160 -8.19 55.68 -8.42
CA THR A 160 -8.19 55.70 -6.93
C THR A 160 -9.04 54.50 -6.46
N ASP A 161 -8.69 53.67 -5.47
CA ASP A 161 -8.42 53.82 -4.03
C ASP A 161 -9.63 53.52 -3.10
N GLU A 162 -9.29 52.82 -2.01
CA GLU A 162 -9.96 52.63 -0.71
C GLU A 162 -10.76 51.35 -0.39
N THR A 163 -10.73 50.77 0.83
CA THR A 163 -9.79 50.65 1.97
C THR A 163 -10.53 49.77 3.00
N CYS A 164 -9.90 48.75 3.59
CA CYS A 164 -9.97 48.49 5.04
C CYS A 164 -9.12 47.29 5.48
N ALA A 165 -7.91 47.60 5.95
CA ALA A 165 -7.20 46.79 6.94
C ALA A 165 -7.64 47.26 8.33
N SER A 166 -8.13 46.34 9.17
CA SER A 166 -8.33 46.56 10.59
C SER A 166 -7.36 45.68 11.36
N LYS A 167 -6.40 46.35 11.99
CA LYS A 167 -5.48 45.82 12.99
C LYS A 167 -6.24 45.73 14.31
N ALA A 168 -6.28 44.55 14.93
CA ALA A 168 -6.66 44.39 16.33
C ALA A 168 -5.60 43.54 17.05
N MET A 169 -5.09 44.11 18.14
CA MET A 169 -4.17 43.51 19.11
C MET A 169 -4.91 42.55 20.04
N CYS A 170 -4.15 41.54 20.51
CA CYS A 170 -4.27 40.81 21.78
C CYS A 170 -5.50 39.91 22.00
N GLU A 171 -5.26 38.60 22.11
CA GLU A 171 -5.36 37.92 23.41
C GLU A 171 -4.50 36.64 23.41
N ASP A 172 -3.91 36.41 24.57
CA ASP A 172 -3.00 35.35 24.95
C ASP A 172 -3.73 33.99 24.93
N GLY A 173 -3.12 33.00 24.28
CA GLY A 173 -3.67 31.66 24.12
C GLY A 173 -2.52 30.68 24.02
N THR A 174 -2.20 30.11 25.18
CA THR A 174 -1.18 29.08 25.38
C THR A 174 -1.54 27.83 24.58
N ASP A 175 -1.07 27.70 23.34
CA ASP A 175 -1.11 26.43 22.61
C ASP A 175 0.12 25.60 22.97
N VAL A 176 -0.12 24.66 23.88
CA VAL A 176 0.77 23.58 24.26
C VAL A 176 1.02 22.69 23.04
N THR A 177 2.02 23.03 22.24
CA THR A 177 2.60 22.14 21.23
C THR A 177 4.10 22.05 21.42
N GLY A 178 4.49 21.34 22.48
CA GLY A 178 5.76 20.63 22.53
C GLY A 178 5.55 19.20 22.04
N PRO A 179 6.54 18.56 21.38
CA PRO A 179 6.47 17.12 21.18
C PRO A 179 6.43 16.48 22.56
N LEU A 180 5.41 15.67 22.84
CA LEU A 180 5.42 14.78 24.01
C LEU A 180 6.60 13.82 23.80
N SER A 181 7.75 14.21 24.35
CA SER A 181 8.96 13.42 24.52
C SER A 181 8.66 12.28 25.50
N CYS A 182 7.89 11.29 25.04
CA CYS A 182 7.74 10.01 25.73
C CYS A 182 8.62 9.00 24.99
N SER A 183 9.73 8.60 25.62
CA SER A 183 10.58 7.51 25.16
C SER A 183 9.77 6.21 25.06
N PHE A 184 10.06 5.38 24.05
CA PHE A 184 9.46 4.06 23.96
C PHE A 184 10.03 3.16 25.06
N GLN A 185 9.17 2.42 25.75
CA GLN A 185 9.62 1.36 26.64
C GLN A 185 9.94 0.11 25.80
N VAL A 186 11.20 0.01 25.40
CA VAL A 186 11.69 -1.02 24.47
C VAL A 186 12.19 -2.28 25.19
N SER A 187 12.55 -2.16 26.47
CA SER A 187 12.96 -3.28 27.32
C SER A 187 12.04 -3.41 28.53
N PRO A 188 11.78 -4.65 29.00
CA PRO A 188 10.97 -4.87 30.19
C PRO A 188 11.69 -4.27 31.41
N PRO A 189 10.96 -3.61 32.34
CA PRO A 189 11.56 -2.99 33.51
C PRO A 189 12.06 -4.02 34.55
N CYS A 190 11.64 -5.27 34.42
CA CYS A 190 12.03 -6.38 35.28
C CYS A 190 12.18 -7.68 34.47
N VAL A 191 12.84 -8.69 35.07
CA VAL A 191 13.00 -10.00 34.43
C VAL A 191 11.67 -10.76 34.49
N ILE A 192 11.14 -11.13 33.32
CA ILE A 192 9.88 -11.87 33.18
C ILE A 192 10.19 -13.30 32.75
N GLU A 193 9.55 -14.27 33.39
CA GLU A 193 9.65 -15.67 33.03
C GLU A 193 9.13 -15.91 31.59
N PRO A 194 9.78 -16.76 30.77
CA PRO A 194 9.45 -16.88 29.34
C PRO A 194 8.01 -17.27 29.06
N ASP A 195 7.44 -18.17 29.87
CA ASP A 195 6.07 -18.63 29.70
C ASP A 195 5.06 -17.52 30.01
N VAL A 196 5.30 -16.76 31.07
CA VAL A 196 4.50 -15.59 31.44
C VAL A 196 4.64 -14.49 30.40
N LEU A 197 5.84 -14.26 29.86
CA LEU A 197 6.07 -13.26 28.82
C LEU A 197 5.26 -13.57 27.56
N LYS A 198 5.18 -14.83 27.15
CA LYS A 198 4.37 -15.25 25.99
C LYS A 198 2.89 -14.91 26.20
N ASP A 199 2.37 -15.21 27.38
CA ASP A 199 0.98 -14.94 27.74
C ASP A 199 0.69 -13.43 27.82
N LEU A 200 1.61 -12.65 28.41
CA LEU A 200 1.52 -11.19 28.42
C LEU A 200 1.57 -10.61 27.01
N VAL A 201 2.41 -11.14 26.12
CA VAL A 201 2.49 -10.68 24.72
C VAL A 201 1.18 -10.95 23.99
N GLU A 202 0.60 -12.13 24.17
CA GLU A 202 -0.69 -12.50 23.57
C GLU A 202 -1.80 -11.55 24.02
N LEU A 203 -1.96 -11.34 25.33
CA LEU A 203 -3.01 -10.49 25.88
C LEU A 203 -2.81 -9.01 25.53
N THR A 204 -1.58 -8.50 25.61
CA THR A 204 -1.28 -7.10 25.25
C THR A 204 -1.54 -6.83 23.78
N THR A 205 -1.17 -7.77 22.90
CA THR A 205 -1.43 -7.67 21.46
C THR A 205 -2.94 -7.73 21.19
N LEU A 206 -3.67 -8.61 21.87
CA LEU A 206 -5.13 -8.73 21.73
C LEU A 206 -5.86 -7.47 22.21
N CYS A 207 -5.38 -6.82 23.28
CA CYS A 207 -5.88 -5.51 23.72
C CYS A 207 -5.79 -4.47 22.59
N PHE A 208 -4.65 -4.42 21.88
CA PHE A 208 -4.49 -3.50 20.75
C PHE A 208 -5.43 -3.84 19.59
N GLU A 209 -5.52 -5.11 19.19
CA GLU A 209 -6.38 -5.58 18.10
C GLU A 209 -7.86 -5.26 18.34
N LEU A 210 -8.32 -5.42 19.59
CA LEU A 210 -9.70 -5.12 20.01
C LEU A 210 -9.94 -3.65 20.38
N ARG A 211 -8.90 -2.81 20.32
CA ARG A 211 -8.88 -1.38 20.70
C ARG A 211 -9.27 -1.13 22.16
N VAL A 212 -8.82 -2.00 23.06
CA VAL A 212 -8.95 -1.86 24.50
C VAL A 212 -7.80 -1.01 25.02
N PHE A 213 -8.06 0.28 25.22
CA PHE A 213 -7.11 1.22 25.78
C PHE A 213 -7.72 1.87 27.02
N SER A 214 -6.97 2.00 28.10
CA SER A 214 -7.43 2.77 29.26
C SER A 214 -7.57 4.23 28.87
N SER A 215 -8.79 4.77 28.89
CA SER A 215 -8.97 6.21 28.89
C SER A 215 -8.58 6.68 30.29
N GLY A 216 -7.67 7.65 30.39
CA GLY A 216 -7.23 8.19 31.69
C GLY A 216 -8.29 9.06 32.38
N GLY A 217 -9.59 8.78 32.20
CA GLY A 217 -10.71 9.51 32.79
C GLY A 217 -11.48 8.59 33.72
N GLY A 218 -11.42 8.87 35.02
CA GLY A 218 -12.18 8.14 36.02
C GLY A 218 -13.67 8.16 35.73
N GLU A 219 -14.33 7.05 36.12
CA GLU A 219 -15.78 6.91 36.36
C GLU A 219 -16.67 7.91 35.62
N ALA A 220 -16.79 7.73 34.30
CA ALA A 220 -17.93 8.24 33.55
C ALA A 220 -18.67 7.03 32.98
N GLU A 221 -19.91 6.92 33.44
CA GLU A 221 -20.84 5.81 33.34
C GLU A 221 -20.92 5.14 31.96
N GLU A 222 -21.21 3.84 32.04
CA GLU A 222 -21.73 2.97 30.98
C GLU A 222 -23.01 3.55 30.35
N SER A 223 -22.92 4.59 29.54
CA SER A 223 -24.04 5.02 28.68
C SER A 223 -23.59 5.90 27.53
N SER A 224 -22.88 5.33 26.55
CA SER A 224 -23.14 5.63 25.14
C SER A 224 -22.38 4.67 24.25
N GLU A 225 -23.15 3.97 23.44
CA GLU A 225 -22.77 3.14 22.30
C GLU A 225 -22.24 4.01 21.13
N GLY A 226 -21.40 5.00 21.45
CA GLY A 226 -20.77 5.91 20.51
C GLY A 226 -19.29 5.60 20.42
N SER A 227 -18.83 5.17 19.24
CA SER A 227 -17.39 5.05 18.99
C SER A 227 -16.69 6.35 19.36
N LEU A 228 -15.64 6.28 20.18
CA LEU A 228 -14.76 7.42 20.43
C LEU A 228 -14.34 8.07 19.09
N PRO A 229 -14.18 9.39 19.03
CA PRO A 229 -13.69 10.07 17.82
C PRO A 229 -12.41 9.38 17.31
N PRO A 230 -12.25 9.17 15.98
CA PRO A 230 -11.11 8.45 15.41
C PRO A 230 -9.74 8.98 15.88
N VAL A 231 -9.66 10.29 16.09
CA VAL A 231 -8.46 10.99 16.58
C VAL A 231 -8.13 10.60 18.03
N ALA A 232 -9.13 10.55 18.91
CA ALA A 232 -8.95 10.15 20.31
C ALA A 232 -8.52 8.68 20.42
N SER A 233 -9.10 7.81 19.60
CA SER A 233 -8.70 6.40 19.53
C SER A 233 -7.26 6.23 19.03
N ALA A 234 -6.82 7.02 18.04
CA ALA A 234 -5.45 6.96 17.52
C ALA A 234 -4.42 7.40 18.58
N THR A 235 -4.70 8.47 19.33
CA THR A 235 -3.83 8.94 20.41
C THR A 235 -3.68 7.90 21.52
N LEU A 236 -4.78 7.25 21.92
CA LEU A 236 -4.74 6.16 22.90
C LEU A 236 -3.92 4.97 22.41
N ALA A 237 -4.06 4.59 21.12
CA ALA A 237 -3.27 3.53 20.51
C ALA A 237 -1.76 3.87 20.48
N CYS A 238 -1.39 5.11 20.14
CA CYS A 238 -0.01 5.57 20.17
C CYS A 238 0.58 5.49 21.58
N ARG A 239 -0.15 5.97 22.60
CA ARG A 239 0.29 5.91 24.00
C ARG A 239 0.46 4.47 24.48
N PHE A 240 -0.49 3.60 24.13
CA PHE A 240 -0.42 2.17 24.47
C PHE A 240 0.84 1.52 23.88
N MET A 241 1.15 1.79 22.61
CA MET A 241 2.38 1.29 21.99
C MET A 241 3.64 1.85 22.66
N GLN A 242 3.67 3.13 23.03
CA GLN A 242 4.82 3.72 23.71
C GLN A 242 5.10 3.05 25.06
N SER A 243 4.04 2.73 25.83
CA SER A 243 4.14 2.11 27.14
C SER A 243 4.45 0.61 27.09
N TYR A 244 3.94 -0.11 26.08
CA TYR A 244 3.96 -1.57 26.07
C TYR A 244 4.68 -2.18 24.86
N PHE A 245 5.49 -1.42 24.12
CA PHE A 245 6.14 -1.89 22.89
C PHE A 245 6.88 -3.23 23.06
N PHE A 246 7.52 -3.43 24.21
CA PHE A 246 8.24 -4.66 24.57
C PHE A 246 7.35 -5.90 24.78
N LEU A 247 6.04 -5.73 25.00
CA LEU A 247 5.03 -6.79 25.14
C LEU A 247 4.16 -6.93 23.88
N LEU A 248 4.52 -6.30 22.76
CA LEU A 248 3.72 -6.39 21.54
C LEU A 248 4.31 -7.41 20.56
N ASP A 249 3.44 -8.26 20.01
CA ASP A 249 3.78 -8.98 18.79
C ASP A 249 3.78 -8.00 17.61
N LEU A 250 4.97 -7.51 17.29
CA LEU A 250 5.21 -6.51 16.26
C LEU A 250 4.65 -6.94 14.89
N LYS A 251 4.59 -8.24 14.56
CA LYS A 251 4.01 -8.70 13.29
C LYS A 251 2.50 -8.52 13.29
N ARG A 252 1.83 -8.99 14.34
CA ARG A 252 0.37 -8.88 14.49
C ARG A 252 -0.06 -7.42 14.54
N ILE A 253 0.67 -6.59 15.27
CA ILE A 253 0.43 -5.15 15.33
C ILE A 253 0.60 -4.49 13.96
N LYS A 254 1.66 -4.81 13.20
CA LYS A 254 1.82 -4.30 11.83
C LYS A 254 0.59 -4.61 10.97
N GLN A 255 0.15 -5.87 11.00
CA GLN A 255 -1.03 -6.30 10.24
C GLN A 255 -2.30 -5.57 10.70
N CYS A 256 -2.52 -5.47 12.00
CA CYS A 256 -3.66 -4.76 12.59
C CYS A 256 -3.67 -3.27 12.22
N ILE A 257 -2.51 -2.60 12.22
CA ILE A 257 -2.42 -1.18 11.82
C ILE A 257 -2.83 -1.03 10.35
N ILE A 258 -2.32 -1.90 9.46
CA ILE A 258 -2.63 -1.86 8.04
C ILE A 258 -4.11 -2.12 7.75
N THR A 259 -4.76 -3.04 8.49
CA THR A 259 -6.17 -3.40 8.23
C THR A 259 -7.16 -2.47 8.93
N THR A 260 -6.86 -2.07 10.16
CA THR A 260 -7.84 -1.51 11.10
C THR A 260 -7.56 -0.04 11.40
N CYS A 261 -6.31 0.42 11.26
CA CYS A 261 -5.91 1.80 11.56
C CYS A 261 -5.37 2.56 10.34
N ALA A 262 -5.66 2.09 9.12
CA ALA A 262 -5.16 2.69 7.86
C ALA A 262 -5.49 4.19 7.72
N THR A 263 -6.58 4.65 8.35
CA THR A 263 -7.02 6.05 8.35
C THR A 263 -6.27 6.95 9.33
N SER A 264 -5.43 6.39 10.19
CA SER A 264 -4.77 7.08 11.30
C SER A 264 -3.24 6.99 11.15
N PRO A 265 -2.60 7.88 10.36
CA PRO A 265 -1.18 7.82 10.05
C PRO A 265 -0.28 7.85 11.29
N ASN A 266 -0.72 8.54 12.35
CA ASN A 266 0.00 8.67 13.61
C ASN A 266 0.32 7.31 14.26
N VAL A 267 -0.56 6.31 14.11
CA VAL A 267 -0.36 4.98 14.68
C VAL A 267 0.75 4.24 13.94
N TRP A 268 0.81 4.36 12.60
CA TRP A 268 1.92 3.83 11.83
C TRP A 268 3.24 4.50 12.19
N GLU A 269 3.26 5.83 12.34
CA GLU A 269 4.48 6.56 12.75
C GLU A 269 4.98 6.13 14.12
N ALA A 270 4.08 5.97 15.10
CA ALA A 270 4.47 5.50 16.43
C ALA A 270 5.01 4.06 16.38
N TYR A 271 4.43 3.17 15.57
CA TYR A 271 4.97 1.83 15.35
C TYR A 271 6.39 1.87 14.74
N ILE A 272 6.59 2.66 13.69
CA ILE A 272 7.90 2.85 13.06
C ILE A 272 8.91 3.47 14.03
N ALA A 273 8.51 4.46 14.84
CA ALA A 273 9.38 5.07 15.85
C ALA A 273 9.84 4.05 16.90
N GLY A 274 8.94 3.19 17.38
CA GLY A 274 9.30 2.10 18.30
C GLY A 274 10.29 1.10 17.67
N LEU A 275 10.09 0.74 16.40
CA LEU A 275 11.05 -0.12 15.68
C LEU A 275 12.41 0.58 15.46
N LYS A 276 12.41 1.90 15.22
CA LYS A 276 13.64 2.69 15.12
C LYS A 276 14.39 2.68 16.45
N GLU A 277 13.71 2.81 17.57
CA GLU A 277 14.31 2.75 18.90
C GLU A 277 14.94 1.36 19.16
N LEU A 278 14.26 0.26 18.81
CA LEU A 278 14.83 -1.10 18.89
C LEU A 278 16.12 -1.29 18.07
N THR A 279 16.26 -0.52 16.99
CA THR A 279 17.34 -0.70 16.00
C THR A 279 18.38 0.42 16.03
N CYS A 280 18.29 1.35 17.00
CA CYS A 280 19.12 2.57 17.04
C CYS A 280 20.63 2.28 17.14
N HIS A 281 21.00 1.19 17.82
CA HIS A 281 22.38 0.74 17.99
C HIS A 281 22.86 -0.27 16.94
N SER A 282 22.03 -0.58 15.94
CA SER A 282 22.43 -1.48 14.86
C SER A 282 23.53 -0.86 13.98
N PRO A 283 24.43 -1.68 13.40
CA PRO A 283 25.47 -1.17 12.52
C PRO A 283 24.90 -0.47 11.29
N VAL A 284 23.73 -0.89 10.80
CA VAL A 284 23.02 -0.21 9.71
C VAL A 284 22.55 1.19 10.13
N ALA A 285 21.99 1.35 11.34
CA ALA A 285 21.56 2.66 11.83
C ALA A 285 22.75 3.61 12.01
N LEU A 286 23.89 3.11 12.50
CA LEU A 286 25.11 3.91 12.65
C LEU A 286 25.73 4.31 11.29
N ALA A 287 25.65 3.42 10.29
CA ALA A 287 26.11 3.70 8.93
C ALA A 287 25.23 4.72 8.17
N MET A 288 23.98 4.94 8.60
CA MET A 288 23.05 5.85 7.93
C MET A 288 23.56 7.29 7.86
N GLU A 289 24.36 7.76 8.80
CA GLU A 289 24.84 9.15 8.79
C GLU A 289 26.02 9.37 7.84
N SER A 290 26.83 8.34 7.59
CA SER A 290 28.16 8.50 6.97
C SER A 290 28.36 7.75 5.66
N GLU A 291 27.57 6.71 5.38
CA GLU A 291 27.81 5.83 4.22
C GLU A 291 26.90 6.11 3.02
N ASP A 292 27.35 5.62 1.86
CA ASP A 292 26.58 5.60 0.62
C ASP A 292 25.52 4.49 0.64
N MET A 293 24.48 4.63 -0.19
CA MET A 293 23.35 3.71 -0.21
C MET A 293 23.77 2.25 -0.49
N LEU A 294 24.76 2.02 -1.37
CA LEU A 294 25.16 0.68 -1.77
C LEU A 294 25.85 -0.08 -0.63
N LYS A 295 26.71 0.59 0.14
CA LYS A 295 27.34 0.00 1.33
C LYS A 295 26.30 -0.29 2.41
N ILE A 296 25.38 0.64 2.66
CA ILE A 296 24.28 0.44 3.60
C ILE A 296 23.40 -0.74 3.20
N LEU A 297 23.04 -0.86 1.92
CA LEU A 297 22.25 -1.99 1.41
C LEU A 297 23.00 -3.32 1.53
N LYS A 298 24.32 -3.31 1.36
CA LYS A 298 25.16 -4.48 1.57
C LYS A 298 25.18 -4.88 3.04
N LEU A 299 25.40 -3.94 3.96
CA LEU A 299 25.32 -4.19 5.40
C LEU A 299 23.94 -4.74 5.80
N LEU A 300 22.87 -4.16 5.24
CA LEU A 300 21.51 -4.62 5.51
C LEU A 300 21.28 -6.05 5.00
N HIS A 301 21.79 -6.39 3.82
CA HIS A 301 21.73 -7.76 3.31
C HIS A 301 22.54 -8.74 4.16
N ASP A 302 23.75 -8.33 4.60
CA ASP A 302 24.68 -9.16 5.36
C ASP A 302 24.24 -9.39 6.81
N LEU A 303 23.42 -8.49 7.38
CA LEU A 303 22.77 -8.68 8.69
C LEU A 303 21.65 -9.73 8.70
N GLY A 304 21.20 -10.18 7.53
CA GLY A 304 20.15 -11.20 7.41
C GLY A 304 20.59 -12.57 7.95
N PRO A 305 19.63 -13.49 8.21
CA PRO A 305 18.30 -13.55 7.60
C PRO A 305 17.26 -12.65 8.28
N TRP A 306 16.44 -11.99 7.46
CA TRP A 306 15.31 -11.14 7.88
C TRP A 306 13.97 -11.86 7.83
N ASP A 307 13.99 -13.17 7.65
CA ASP A 307 12.78 -13.96 7.59
C ASP A 307 11.98 -13.65 8.86
N ASP A 308 10.78 -13.13 8.65
CA ASP A 308 9.83 -12.80 9.70
C ASP A 308 10.16 -11.62 10.66
N SER A 309 11.27 -10.89 10.48
CA SER A 309 11.60 -9.78 11.40
C SER A 309 10.98 -8.44 10.95
N PRO A 310 10.13 -7.79 11.78
CA PRO A 310 9.61 -6.46 11.47
C PRO A 310 10.66 -5.34 11.57
N LEU A 311 11.83 -5.62 12.15
CA LEU A 311 12.91 -4.64 12.34
C LEU A 311 13.49 -4.14 11.01
N LEU A 312 13.45 -4.98 9.97
CA LEU A 312 13.88 -4.60 8.62
C LEU A 312 13.15 -3.35 8.12
N LEU A 313 11.88 -3.18 8.50
CA LEU A 313 11.07 -2.04 8.11
C LEU A 313 11.61 -0.71 8.67
N ALA A 314 12.21 -0.71 9.85
CA ALA A 314 12.84 0.49 10.41
C ALA A 314 14.07 0.93 9.61
N HIS A 315 14.82 -0.03 9.04
CA HIS A 315 15.93 0.27 8.14
C HIS A 315 15.44 0.73 6.78
N ALA A 316 14.38 0.12 6.24
CA ALA A 316 13.74 0.57 5.02
C ALA A 316 13.21 2.01 5.14
N GLN A 317 12.61 2.37 6.28
CA GLN A 317 12.18 3.74 6.57
C GLN A 317 13.35 4.71 6.59
N ARG A 318 14.45 4.41 7.30
CA ARG A 318 15.64 5.27 7.33
C ARG A 318 16.24 5.47 5.93
N LEU A 319 16.27 4.42 5.12
CA LEU A 319 16.72 4.48 3.73
C LEU A 319 15.84 5.40 2.88
N TYR A 320 14.51 5.28 3.02
CA TYR A 320 13.56 6.12 2.29
C TYR A 320 13.64 7.59 2.74
N GLU A 321 13.76 7.85 4.04
CA GLU A 321 13.94 9.22 4.57
C GLU A 321 15.23 9.88 4.07
N LYS A 322 16.33 9.11 3.95
CA LYS A 322 17.62 9.63 3.50
C LYS A 322 17.71 9.78 1.98
N PHE A 323 17.20 8.82 1.22
CA PHE A 323 17.44 8.74 -0.24
C PHE A 323 16.17 8.84 -1.10
N GLY A 324 14.99 8.95 -0.50
CA GLY A 324 13.70 9.08 -1.19
C GLY A 324 13.39 7.88 -2.10
N GLU A 325 12.79 8.16 -3.25
CA GLU A 325 12.38 7.16 -4.26
C GLU A 325 13.49 6.18 -4.63
N THR A 326 14.74 6.67 -4.71
CA THR A 326 15.88 5.87 -5.16
C THR A 326 16.18 4.67 -4.26
N ALA A 327 15.79 4.74 -2.98
CA ALA A 327 15.92 3.62 -2.05
C ALA A 327 14.95 2.47 -2.33
N LEU A 328 13.79 2.73 -2.95
CA LEU A 328 12.71 1.74 -3.04
C LEU A 328 13.04 0.59 -4.01
N ARG A 329 13.69 0.88 -5.14
CA ARG A 329 14.00 -0.15 -6.14
C ARG A 329 14.92 -1.26 -5.60
N PRO A 330 15.99 -0.97 -4.84
CA PRO A 330 16.74 -2.00 -4.13
C PRO A 330 15.92 -2.85 -3.15
N LEU A 331 14.88 -2.28 -2.52
CA LEU A 331 14.07 -2.98 -1.51
C LEU A 331 13.29 -4.17 -2.07
N ILE A 332 13.11 -4.25 -3.40
CA ILE A 332 12.51 -5.40 -4.09
C ILE A 332 13.19 -6.71 -3.71
N LYS A 333 14.50 -6.69 -3.42
CA LYS A 333 15.26 -7.89 -3.01
C LYS A 333 14.82 -8.46 -1.67
N PHE A 334 14.20 -7.64 -0.82
CA PHE A 334 13.72 -8.04 0.50
C PHE A 334 12.25 -8.49 0.49
N HIS A 335 11.62 -8.61 -0.68
CA HIS A 335 10.32 -9.26 -0.78
C HIS A 335 10.50 -10.79 -0.60
N PRO A 336 9.76 -11.47 0.30
CA PRO A 336 8.48 -11.04 0.88
C PRO A 336 8.54 -10.41 2.28
N SER A 337 9.71 -10.29 2.93
CA SER A 337 9.84 -9.69 4.27
C SER A 337 9.32 -8.25 4.34
N ILE A 338 9.49 -7.48 3.25
CA ILE A 338 8.83 -6.18 3.04
C ILE A 338 7.73 -6.37 1.99
N LEU A 339 6.48 -6.12 2.39
CA LEU A 339 5.31 -6.21 1.51
C LEU A 339 5.03 -4.88 0.80
N PRO A 340 4.33 -4.88 -0.35
CA PRO A 340 3.89 -3.64 -0.98
C PRO A 340 3.01 -2.77 -0.08
N SER A 341 2.24 -3.36 0.84
CA SER A 341 1.49 -2.61 1.86
C SER A 341 2.42 -1.81 2.77
N ASP A 342 3.57 -2.36 3.13
CA ASP A 342 4.58 -1.68 3.94
C ASP A 342 5.16 -0.49 3.15
N ILE A 343 5.52 -0.70 1.87
CA ILE A 343 6.00 0.38 0.98
C ILE A 343 4.93 1.47 0.78
N LYS A 344 3.67 1.10 0.61
CA LYS A 344 2.57 2.06 0.49
C LYS A 344 2.47 2.98 1.71
N GLN A 345 2.74 2.45 2.92
CA GLN A 345 2.77 3.25 4.14
C GLN A 345 4.03 4.12 4.23
N LEU A 346 5.20 3.59 3.85
CA LEU A 346 6.48 4.33 3.77
C LEU A 346 6.36 5.60 2.91
N CYS A 347 5.77 5.50 1.73
CA CYS A 347 5.61 6.61 0.80
C CYS A 347 4.17 7.15 0.75
N ARG A 348 3.45 7.16 1.88
CA ARG A 348 2.06 7.65 1.94
C ARG A 348 1.88 9.08 1.43
N ASN A 349 2.91 9.92 1.55
CA ASN A 349 2.91 11.30 1.10
C ASN A 349 3.13 11.42 -0.41
N ASP A 350 3.74 10.40 -1.04
CA ASP A 350 4.15 10.38 -2.44
C ASP A 350 3.69 9.07 -3.11
N PRO A 351 2.39 8.94 -3.46
CA PRO A 351 1.84 7.72 -4.05
C PRO A 351 2.52 7.29 -5.37
N ALA A 352 3.18 8.23 -6.06
CA ALA A 352 4.00 7.99 -7.25
C ALA A 352 5.12 6.98 -6.98
N HIS A 353 5.81 7.13 -5.84
CA HIS A 353 6.94 6.27 -5.47
C HIS A 353 6.47 4.83 -5.20
N PHE A 354 5.26 4.66 -4.63
CA PHE A 354 4.65 3.35 -4.47
C PHE A 354 4.41 2.67 -5.82
N LEU A 355 3.85 3.39 -6.80
CA LEU A 355 3.60 2.85 -8.14
C LEU A 355 4.90 2.43 -8.83
N ALA A 356 5.93 3.27 -8.78
CA ALA A 356 7.23 2.97 -9.35
C ALA A 356 7.86 1.70 -8.74
N TYR A 357 7.74 1.55 -7.40
CA TYR A 357 8.14 0.33 -6.70
C TYR A 357 7.33 -0.88 -7.16
N LEU A 358 5.99 -0.78 -7.18
CA LEU A 358 5.10 -1.87 -7.55
C LEU A 358 5.36 -2.36 -8.98
N ASP A 359 5.46 -1.43 -9.93
CA ASP A 359 5.78 -1.74 -11.33
C ASP A 359 7.15 -2.42 -11.44
N SER A 360 8.16 -1.91 -10.72
CA SER A 360 9.49 -2.51 -10.69
C SER A 360 9.48 -3.92 -10.05
N LEU A 361 8.71 -4.13 -8.99
CA LEU A 361 8.54 -5.42 -8.32
C LEU A 361 7.92 -6.44 -9.29
N VAL A 362 6.86 -6.06 -10.00
CA VAL A 362 6.22 -6.92 -11.01
C VAL A 362 7.18 -7.22 -12.16
N LYS A 363 7.89 -6.21 -12.68
CA LYS A 363 8.88 -6.36 -13.76
C LYS A 363 10.11 -7.18 -13.35
N SER A 364 10.41 -7.30 -12.06
CA SER A 364 11.49 -8.16 -11.55
C SER A 364 11.26 -9.65 -11.81
N LYS A 365 10.01 -10.06 -12.06
CA LYS A 365 9.63 -11.44 -12.39
C LYS A 365 9.42 -11.62 -13.89
N PRO A 366 9.64 -12.83 -14.41
CA PRO A 366 9.39 -13.14 -15.82
C PRO A 366 7.89 -13.04 -16.13
N GLU A 367 7.54 -12.73 -17.39
CA GLU A 367 6.19 -12.37 -17.84
C GLU A 367 5.11 -13.39 -17.48
N ASP A 368 5.43 -14.66 -17.60
CA ASP A 368 4.57 -15.79 -17.25
C ASP A 368 4.18 -15.82 -15.75
N LYS A 369 5.06 -15.33 -14.88
CA LYS A 369 4.85 -15.34 -13.42
C LYS A 369 4.29 -14.03 -12.87
N ARG A 370 4.24 -12.95 -13.67
CA ARG A 370 3.73 -11.64 -13.25
C ARG A 370 2.27 -11.70 -12.76
N PRO A 371 1.33 -12.37 -13.44
CA PRO A 371 -0.05 -12.43 -12.97
C PRO A 371 -0.19 -13.18 -11.65
N PHE A 372 0.57 -14.26 -11.45
CA PHE A 372 0.55 -15.04 -10.21
C PHE A 372 1.07 -14.22 -9.02
N LEU A 373 2.20 -13.52 -9.21
CA LEU A 373 2.73 -12.59 -8.19
C LEU A 373 1.68 -11.53 -7.87
N LEU A 374 1.14 -10.86 -8.89
CA LEU A 374 0.18 -9.77 -8.68
C LEU A 374 -1.07 -10.25 -7.94
N ARG A 375 -1.57 -11.45 -8.26
CA ARG A 375 -2.70 -12.08 -7.55
C ARG A 375 -2.41 -12.33 -6.07
N SER A 376 -1.18 -12.73 -5.73
CA SER A 376 -0.75 -12.92 -4.34
C SER A 376 -0.66 -11.61 -3.55
N LEU A 377 -0.26 -10.52 -4.22
CA LEU A 377 -0.14 -9.19 -3.61
C LEU A 377 -1.49 -8.50 -3.38
N LEU A 378 -2.49 -8.83 -4.20
CA LEU A 378 -3.83 -8.24 -4.17
C LEU A 378 -4.77 -8.98 -3.20
N GLN A 379 -4.30 -9.31 -2.01
CA GLN A 379 -5.11 -9.89 -0.93
C GLN A 379 -5.23 -8.87 0.21
N PRO A 380 -6.43 -8.33 0.51
CA PRO A 380 -7.74 -8.63 -0.10
C PRO A 380 -7.92 -8.01 -1.51
N GLU A 381 -8.83 -8.58 -2.31
CA GLU A 381 -9.05 -8.16 -3.71
C GLU A 381 -9.49 -6.69 -3.85
N SER A 382 -10.06 -6.08 -2.80
CA SER A 382 -10.44 -4.66 -2.79
C SER A 382 -9.28 -3.73 -3.09
N VAL A 383 -8.05 -4.10 -2.69
CA VAL A 383 -6.81 -3.32 -2.93
C VAL A 383 -6.54 -3.12 -4.43
N ARG A 384 -7.05 -4.01 -5.28
CA ARG A 384 -6.89 -3.93 -6.73
C ARG A 384 -7.50 -2.66 -7.31
N LEU A 385 -8.65 -2.23 -6.81
CA LEU A 385 -9.32 -1.03 -7.29
C LEU A 385 -8.52 0.23 -6.93
N ASP A 386 -7.99 0.29 -5.71
CA ASP A 386 -7.13 1.39 -5.27
C ASP A 386 -5.88 1.50 -6.13
N TRP A 387 -5.20 0.37 -6.39
CA TRP A 387 -3.99 0.36 -7.20
C TRP A 387 -4.25 0.67 -8.66
N LEU A 388 -5.38 0.18 -9.20
CA LEU A 388 -5.80 0.52 -10.56
C LEU A 388 -6.10 2.01 -10.70
N CYS A 389 -6.89 2.57 -9.79
CA CYS A 389 -7.22 4.00 -9.78
C CYS A 389 -5.94 4.85 -9.71
N LEU A 390 -5.01 4.49 -8.83
CA LEU A 390 -3.73 5.16 -8.70
C LEU A 390 -2.91 5.08 -9.99
N ALA A 391 -2.76 3.90 -10.58
CA ALA A 391 -1.96 3.68 -11.79
C ALA A 391 -2.54 4.38 -13.03
N VAL A 392 -3.87 4.42 -13.16
CA VAL A 392 -4.57 5.08 -14.28
C VAL A 392 -4.54 6.60 -14.14
N SER A 393 -4.40 7.13 -12.91
CA SER A 393 -4.33 8.58 -12.65
C SER A 393 -2.93 9.14 -12.82
N HIS A 394 -1.89 8.38 -12.46
CA HIS A 394 -0.51 8.85 -12.46
C HIS A 394 0.13 8.73 -13.85
N ASP A 395 0.88 9.76 -14.27
CA ASP A 395 1.45 9.86 -15.63
C ASP A 395 0.41 9.59 -16.74
N ALA A 396 -0.82 10.02 -16.49
CA ALA A 396 -1.92 9.94 -17.42
C ALA A 396 -1.88 11.13 -18.39
N PRO A 397 -2.31 10.94 -19.64
CA PRO A 397 -2.61 12.04 -20.55
C PRO A 397 -3.63 13.01 -19.93
N GLN A 398 -3.60 14.27 -20.35
CA GLN A 398 -4.62 15.22 -19.95
C GLN A 398 -6.00 14.73 -20.37
N ARG A 399 -6.96 14.79 -19.45
CA ARG A 399 -8.34 14.30 -19.68
C ARG A 399 -9.00 14.92 -20.92
N ALA A 400 -8.73 16.20 -21.18
CA ALA A 400 -9.22 16.89 -22.37
C ALA A 400 -8.70 16.31 -23.70
N ASN A 401 -7.64 15.50 -23.69
CA ASN A 401 -7.13 14.81 -24.87
C ASN A 401 -7.81 13.44 -25.08
N THR A 402 -8.41 12.87 -24.04
CA THR A 402 -8.95 11.49 -24.07
C THR A 402 -10.46 11.42 -24.14
N VAL A 403 -11.16 12.36 -23.52
CA VAL A 403 -12.62 12.50 -23.53
C VAL A 403 -13.07 13.84 -24.12
N ASP A 404 -14.22 13.84 -24.79
CA ASP A 404 -14.92 15.06 -25.23
C ASP A 404 -15.80 15.65 -24.10
N GLU A 405 -16.53 16.73 -24.41
CA GLU A 405 -17.37 17.45 -23.43
C GLU A 405 -18.58 16.62 -22.99
N GLU A 406 -19.02 15.69 -23.85
CA GLU A 406 -20.11 14.75 -23.61
C GLU A 406 -19.66 13.49 -22.84
N GLY A 407 -18.35 13.32 -22.64
CA GLY A 407 -17.74 12.18 -21.95
C GLY A 407 -17.51 10.94 -22.82
N ASN A 408 -17.58 11.08 -24.14
CA ASN A 408 -17.22 10.04 -25.11
C ASN A 408 -15.73 10.09 -25.46
N PRO A 409 -15.17 9.01 -26.02
CA PRO A 409 -13.79 8.99 -26.48
C PRO A 409 -13.53 10.01 -27.58
N ARG A 410 -12.41 10.74 -27.49
CA ARG A 410 -11.92 11.52 -28.63
C ARG A 410 -11.32 10.60 -29.69
N PRO A 411 -11.38 10.97 -30.98
CA PRO A 411 -10.73 10.21 -32.04
C PRO A 411 -9.27 9.89 -31.72
N ARG A 412 -8.90 8.61 -31.86
CA ARG A 412 -7.56 8.05 -31.66
C ARG A 412 -6.96 8.24 -30.28
N SER A 413 -7.78 8.59 -29.28
CA SER A 413 -7.30 8.82 -27.92
C SER A 413 -6.83 7.54 -27.20
N HIS A 414 -7.23 6.35 -27.66
CA HIS A 414 -6.73 5.07 -27.15
C HIS A 414 -5.24 4.84 -27.45
N LEU A 415 -4.65 5.62 -28.37
CA LEU A 415 -3.23 5.53 -28.72
C LEU A 415 -2.32 6.34 -27.79
N PHE A 416 -2.89 7.15 -26.90
CA PHE A 416 -2.08 7.83 -25.89
C PHE A 416 -1.44 6.83 -24.93
N THR A 417 -0.20 7.11 -24.54
CA THR A 417 0.57 6.25 -23.63
C THR A 417 0.35 6.65 -22.17
N TRP A 418 -0.02 5.68 -21.34
CA TRP A 418 0.05 5.81 -19.88
C TRP A 418 1.42 5.33 -19.39
N GLY A 419 2.01 6.03 -18.42
CA GLY A 419 3.29 5.64 -17.82
C GLY A 419 3.29 4.20 -17.29
N TYR A 420 2.17 3.76 -16.71
CA TYR A 420 1.99 2.43 -16.12
C TYR A 420 1.10 1.50 -16.94
N SER A 421 0.97 1.72 -18.26
CA SER A 421 0.07 0.96 -19.16
C SER A 421 0.12 -0.56 -19.01
N GLN A 422 1.33 -1.16 -18.90
CA GLN A 422 1.48 -2.61 -18.71
C GLN A 422 0.93 -3.08 -17.37
N LEU A 423 1.22 -2.36 -16.28
CA LEU A 423 0.71 -2.67 -14.95
C LEU A 423 -0.83 -2.55 -14.90
N ILE A 424 -1.38 -1.48 -15.50
CA ILE A 424 -2.83 -1.26 -15.61
C ILE A 424 -3.48 -2.45 -16.33
N LEU A 425 -2.95 -2.87 -17.48
CA LEU A 425 -3.50 -4.00 -18.24
C LEU A 425 -3.38 -5.33 -17.48
N LEU A 426 -2.27 -5.57 -16.76
CA LEU A 426 -2.14 -6.74 -15.89
C LEU A 426 -3.20 -6.72 -14.77
N LEU A 427 -3.40 -5.57 -14.13
CA LEU A 427 -4.43 -5.37 -13.12
C LEU A 427 -5.83 -5.58 -13.68
N ILE A 428 -6.10 -5.26 -14.94
CA ILE A 428 -7.43 -5.44 -15.55
C ILE A 428 -7.65 -6.91 -15.96
N LYS A 429 -6.65 -7.56 -16.58
CA LYS A 429 -6.76 -8.91 -17.14
C LYS A 429 -6.75 -10.04 -16.09
N LEU A 430 -6.46 -9.75 -14.82
CA LEU A 430 -6.58 -10.73 -13.76
C LEU A 430 -8.04 -11.20 -13.60
N PRO A 431 -8.30 -12.47 -13.25
CA PRO A 431 -9.65 -12.94 -12.95
C PRO A 431 -10.30 -12.09 -11.84
N ALA A 432 -11.56 -11.72 -12.02
CA ALA A 432 -12.34 -10.92 -11.08
C ALA A 432 -13.82 -11.29 -11.20
N ASP A 433 -14.59 -11.04 -10.15
CA ASP A 433 -16.05 -11.14 -10.19
C ASP A 433 -16.67 -10.02 -11.05
N LEU A 434 -17.96 -10.16 -11.34
CA LEU A 434 -18.67 -9.21 -12.20
C LEU A 434 -18.71 -7.80 -11.59
N VAL A 435 -18.92 -7.69 -10.27
CA VAL A 435 -18.98 -6.42 -9.55
C VAL A 435 -17.63 -5.67 -9.61
N MET A 436 -16.51 -6.38 -9.46
CA MET A 436 -15.20 -5.75 -9.57
C MET A 436 -14.89 -5.34 -11.01
N LYS A 437 -15.29 -6.13 -12.01
CA LYS A 437 -15.15 -5.75 -13.43
C LYS A 437 -15.93 -4.47 -13.76
N GLU A 438 -17.14 -4.32 -13.25
CA GLU A 438 -17.93 -3.09 -13.40
C GLU A 438 -17.20 -1.87 -12.81
N LYS A 439 -16.72 -1.98 -11.57
CA LYS A 439 -15.96 -0.91 -10.91
C LYS A 439 -14.66 -0.56 -11.66
N MET A 440 -13.95 -1.56 -12.17
CA MET A 440 -12.75 -1.33 -12.99
C MET A 440 -13.12 -0.62 -14.31
N ALA A 441 -14.26 -0.96 -14.91
CA ALA A 441 -14.72 -0.32 -16.15
C ALA A 441 -15.04 1.15 -15.91
N ASP A 442 -15.69 1.46 -14.80
CA ASP A 442 -15.99 2.84 -14.39
C ASP A 442 -14.72 3.66 -14.16
N ILE A 443 -13.70 3.07 -13.52
CA ILE A 443 -12.38 3.71 -13.35
C ILE A 443 -11.73 3.96 -14.72
N CYS A 444 -11.68 2.97 -15.60
CA CYS A 444 -11.08 3.15 -16.92
C CYS A 444 -11.80 4.22 -17.75
N LYS A 445 -13.14 4.25 -17.71
CA LYS A 445 -13.95 5.25 -18.44
C LYS A 445 -13.74 6.66 -17.88
N SER A 446 -13.79 6.83 -16.56
CA SER A 446 -13.72 8.16 -15.94
C SER A 446 -12.38 8.86 -16.21
N HIS A 447 -11.30 8.08 -16.30
CA HIS A 447 -9.95 8.54 -16.61
C HIS A 447 -9.58 8.48 -18.11
N GLY A 448 -10.47 7.99 -18.98
CA GLY A 448 -10.24 7.91 -20.43
C GLY A 448 -9.21 6.85 -20.85
N PHE A 449 -8.99 5.81 -20.03
CA PHE A 449 -8.15 4.67 -20.39
C PHE A 449 -8.95 3.66 -21.23
N TRP A 450 -9.11 3.98 -22.52
CA TRP A 450 -9.96 3.24 -23.44
C TRP A 450 -9.58 1.78 -23.70
N PRO A 451 -8.29 1.39 -23.81
CA PRO A 451 -7.94 -0.01 -24.02
C PRO A 451 -8.46 -0.93 -22.90
N GLY A 452 -8.37 -0.47 -21.65
CA GLY A 452 -8.90 -1.19 -20.49
C GLY A 452 -10.42 -1.20 -20.45
N TYR A 453 -11.06 -0.07 -20.76
CA TYR A 453 -12.51 0.04 -20.78
C TYR A 453 -13.14 -0.87 -21.85
N LEU A 454 -12.61 -0.86 -23.07
CA LEU A 454 -13.08 -1.72 -24.16
C LEU A 454 -12.95 -3.20 -23.81
N PHE A 455 -11.81 -3.62 -23.26
CA PHE A 455 -11.61 -4.99 -22.80
C PHE A 455 -12.65 -5.39 -21.75
N LEU A 456 -12.91 -4.52 -20.76
CA LEU A 456 -13.89 -4.79 -19.71
C LEU A 456 -15.33 -4.81 -20.22
N CYS A 457 -15.69 -3.97 -21.20
CA CYS A 457 -17.00 -4.02 -21.83
C CYS A 457 -17.26 -5.39 -22.50
N LEU A 458 -16.27 -5.96 -23.17
CA LEU A 458 -16.40 -7.28 -23.80
C LEU A 458 -16.53 -8.39 -22.75
N GLU A 459 -15.72 -8.33 -21.69
CA GLU A 459 -15.78 -9.28 -20.57
C GLU A 459 -17.09 -9.19 -19.75
N LEU A 460 -17.81 -8.07 -19.85
CA LEU A 460 -19.13 -7.83 -19.24
C LEU A 460 -20.29 -8.05 -20.21
N ASP A 461 -20.04 -8.54 -21.43
CA ASP A 461 -21.03 -8.72 -22.50
C ASP A 461 -21.75 -7.42 -22.92
N ARG A 462 -21.09 -6.27 -22.74
CA ARG A 462 -21.57 -4.92 -23.12
C ARG A 462 -21.07 -4.53 -24.52
N ARG A 463 -21.29 -5.42 -25.49
CA ARG A 463 -20.72 -5.31 -26.86
C ARG A 463 -21.20 -4.06 -27.61
N THR A 464 -22.46 -3.68 -27.45
CA THR A 464 -23.02 -2.45 -28.06
C THR A 464 -22.30 -1.19 -27.57
N GLU A 465 -21.96 -1.15 -26.29
CA GLU A 465 -21.19 -0.04 -25.71
C GLU A 465 -19.75 -0.04 -26.22
N ALA A 466 -19.10 -1.21 -26.30
CA ALA A 466 -17.76 -1.33 -26.87
C ALA A 466 -17.72 -0.80 -28.31
N PHE A 467 -18.66 -1.22 -29.17
CA PHE A 467 -18.75 -0.75 -30.55
C PHE A 467 -19.03 0.74 -30.66
N THR A 468 -19.90 1.29 -29.80
CA THR A 468 -20.14 2.73 -29.76
C THR A 468 -18.85 3.48 -29.49
N ASN A 469 -18.07 3.07 -28.49
CA ASN A 469 -16.81 3.72 -28.15
C ASN A 469 -15.74 3.52 -29.24
N ILE A 470 -15.67 2.35 -29.88
CA ILE A 470 -14.75 2.09 -31.01
C ILE A 470 -15.04 3.04 -32.18
N VAL A 471 -16.32 3.30 -32.49
CA VAL A 471 -16.70 4.25 -33.55
C VAL A 471 -16.24 5.67 -33.19
N HIS A 472 -16.43 6.11 -31.94
CA HIS A 472 -15.95 7.43 -31.48
C HIS A 472 -14.41 7.56 -31.50
N LEU A 473 -13.70 6.47 -31.26
CA LEU A 473 -12.24 6.41 -31.37
C LEU A 473 -11.74 6.51 -32.82
N ASP A 474 -12.62 6.38 -33.82
CA ASP A 474 -12.29 6.51 -35.25
C ASP A 474 -11.07 5.69 -35.71
N ASP A 475 -10.99 4.45 -35.21
CA ASP A 475 -9.92 3.49 -35.54
C ASP A 475 -10.48 2.12 -35.90
N LEU A 476 -10.45 1.81 -37.20
CA LEU A 476 -10.91 0.56 -37.79
C LEU A 476 -10.10 -0.65 -37.31
N SER A 477 -8.85 -0.47 -36.88
CA SER A 477 -7.99 -1.57 -36.43
C SER A 477 -8.57 -2.27 -35.19
N LEU A 478 -9.33 -1.54 -34.36
CA LEU A 478 -10.03 -2.08 -33.20
C LEU A 478 -11.16 -3.07 -33.58
N LEU A 479 -11.61 -3.08 -34.83
CA LEU A 479 -12.62 -4.02 -35.36
C LEU A 479 -12.02 -5.14 -36.22
N ASN A 480 -10.72 -5.12 -36.55
CA ASN A 480 -10.10 -6.02 -37.55
C ASN A 480 -8.76 -6.64 -37.09
N GLY A 481 -8.17 -6.19 -35.98
CA GLY A 481 -6.90 -6.72 -35.44
C GLY A 481 -7.03 -8.13 -34.83
N GLU A 482 -5.89 -8.80 -34.61
CA GLU A 482 -5.83 -10.09 -33.91
C GLU A 482 -6.43 -10.01 -32.49
N ASP A 483 -6.31 -8.84 -31.85
CA ASP A 483 -6.92 -8.49 -30.56
C ASP A 483 -8.17 -7.59 -30.72
N GLY A 484 -8.66 -7.41 -31.95
CA GLY A 484 -9.79 -6.55 -32.28
C GLY A 484 -11.16 -7.22 -32.04
N SER A 485 -12.17 -6.41 -31.76
CA SER A 485 -13.55 -6.88 -31.55
C SER A 485 -14.32 -6.90 -32.87
N ILE A 486 -14.28 -8.02 -33.58
CA ILE A 486 -15.05 -8.19 -34.81
C ILE A 486 -16.54 -8.40 -34.45
N PRO A 487 -17.49 -7.69 -35.09
CA PRO A 487 -18.92 -7.98 -34.94
C PRO A 487 -19.25 -9.43 -35.38
N GLU A 488 -19.98 -10.15 -34.53
CA GLU A 488 -20.25 -11.58 -34.68
C GLU A 488 -21.63 -11.85 -35.30
N THR A 489 -22.60 -10.98 -35.00
CA THR A 489 -23.99 -11.13 -35.45
C THR A 489 -24.35 -10.11 -36.53
N ILE A 490 -25.38 -10.42 -37.32
CA ILE A 490 -25.89 -9.52 -38.37
C ILE A 490 -26.37 -8.20 -37.73
N GLU A 491 -26.97 -8.28 -36.55
CA GLU A 491 -27.48 -7.17 -35.77
C GLU A 491 -26.34 -6.24 -35.33
N GLU A 492 -25.22 -6.79 -34.87
CA GLU A 492 -24.03 -6.00 -34.52
C GLU A 492 -23.44 -5.30 -35.75
N TRP A 493 -23.38 -5.98 -36.90
CA TRP A 493 -22.95 -5.36 -38.15
C TRP A 493 -23.84 -4.20 -38.57
N LYS A 494 -25.17 -4.38 -38.50
CA LYS A 494 -26.14 -3.31 -38.78
C LYS A 494 -25.95 -2.14 -37.81
N PHE A 495 -25.75 -2.42 -36.53
CA PHE A 495 -25.51 -1.41 -35.50
C PHE A 495 -24.26 -0.58 -35.79
N VAL A 496 -23.11 -1.21 -36.05
CA VAL A 496 -21.86 -0.50 -36.36
C VAL A 496 -21.98 0.33 -37.64
N LEU A 497 -22.65 -0.19 -38.68
CA LEU A 497 -22.90 0.55 -39.93
C LEU A 497 -23.75 1.81 -39.69
N HIS A 498 -24.81 1.71 -38.89
CA HIS A 498 -25.63 2.86 -38.53
C HIS A 498 -24.86 3.88 -37.68
N LEU A 499 -24.02 3.43 -36.75
CA LEU A 499 -23.15 4.31 -35.98
C LEU A 499 -22.14 5.04 -36.87
N ALA A 500 -21.46 4.34 -37.78
CA ALA A 500 -20.49 4.94 -38.70
C ALA A 500 -21.13 6.01 -39.60
N ARG A 501 -22.38 5.80 -40.03
CA ARG A 501 -23.15 6.78 -40.79
C ARG A 501 -23.40 8.07 -39.98
N ASN A 502 -23.89 7.93 -38.75
CA ASN A 502 -24.18 9.06 -37.88
C ASN A 502 -22.89 9.83 -37.52
N HIS A 503 -21.80 9.10 -37.25
CA HIS A 503 -20.49 9.66 -36.93
C HIS A 503 -19.90 10.47 -38.09
N SER A 504 -20.03 9.98 -39.32
CA SER A 504 -19.55 10.68 -40.54
C SER A 504 -20.20 12.06 -40.69
N THR A 505 -21.48 12.20 -40.30
CA THR A 505 -22.18 13.49 -40.39
C THR A 505 -21.75 14.51 -39.32
N ALA A 506 -21.29 14.06 -38.15
CA ALA A 506 -20.91 14.94 -37.04
C ALA A 506 -19.54 15.61 -37.24
N PHE A 507 -18.55 14.87 -37.75
CA PHE A 507 -17.18 15.37 -37.94
C PHE A 507 -16.99 16.25 -39.18
N HIS A 508 -17.94 16.27 -40.11
CA HIS A 508 -17.94 17.23 -41.23
C HIS A 508 -18.31 18.65 -40.81
N HIS A 509 -18.83 18.87 -39.59
CA HIS A 509 -19.30 20.18 -39.14
C HIS A 509 -18.45 20.84 -38.03
N HIS A 510 -17.62 20.10 -37.29
CA HIS A 510 -16.80 20.66 -36.22
C HIS A 510 -15.40 20.01 -36.16
N SER A 511 -14.39 20.71 -36.67
CA SER A 511 -13.00 20.36 -36.41
C SER A 511 -12.16 21.62 -36.20
N PRO A 512 -11.88 22.03 -34.95
CA PRO A 512 -10.65 22.74 -34.65
C PRO A 512 -9.54 21.68 -34.57
N GLN A 513 -8.69 21.65 -35.60
CA GLN A 513 -7.46 20.85 -35.63
C GLN A 513 -6.57 21.24 -34.44
N ASN A 514 -6.37 20.33 -33.50
CA ASN A 514 -5.29 20.41 -32.53
C ASN A 514 -4.40 19.17 -32.67
N GLY A 515 -3.14 19.41 -33.02
CA GLY A 515 -2.10 18.39 -33.15
C GLY A 515 -1.44 18.42 -34.52
N ASN A 516 -0.12 18.67 -34.55
CA ASN A 516 0.76 18.73 -35.73
C ASN A 516 0.82 17.41 -36.53
N ALA A 517 -0.27 17.02 -37.18
CA ALA A 517 -0.21 16.10 -38.31
C ALA A 517 -0.06 16.94 -39.58
N VAL A 518 1.11 16.85 -40.20
CA VAL A 518 1.45 17.51 -41.47
C VAL A 518 0.34 17.28 -42.47
N ASN A 519 -0.30 18.38 -42.84
CA ASN A 519 -1.38 18.46 -43.81
C ASN A 519 -0.81 18.15 -45.21
N ASN A 520 -1.06 16.94 -45.71
CA ASN A 520 -1.01 16.65 -47.13
C ASN A 520 -2.38 16.12 -47.53
N GLY A 521 -3.13 16.95 -48.27
CA GLY A 521 -4.42 16.57 -48.85
C GLY A 521 -4.28 15.31 -49.72
N GLY A 522 -4.80 14.20 -49.20
CA GLY A 522 -4.95 12.92 -49.87
C GLY A 522 -6.18 12.21 -49.30
N PRO A 523 -6.86 11.35 -50.08
CA PRO A 523 -8.16 10.82 -49.71
C PRO A 523 -8.03 9.89 -48.49
N SER A 524 -8.83 10.15 -47.45
CA SER A 524 -9.17 9.26 -46.32
C SER A 524 -8.04 8.36 -45.76
N CYS A 525 -7.60 8.62 -44.54
CA CYS A 525 -6.79 7.67 -43.77
C CYS A 525 -7.42 6.26 -43.86
N PRO A 526 -6.70 5.21 -44.30
CA PRO A 526 -7.30 3.89 -44.55
C PRO A 526 -7.87 3.21 -43.31
N ASP A 527 -7.48 3.67 -42.13
CA ASP A 527 -7.85 3.08 -40.83
C ASP A 527 -8.89 3.90 -40.06
N CYS A 528 -9.58 4.86 -40.68
CA CYS A 528 -10.70 5.56 -40.03
C CYS A 528 -12.04 4.81 -40.19
N ILE A 529 -12.97 5.08 -39.28
CA ILE A 529 -14.32 4.50 -39.29
C ILE A 529 -15.18 5.31 -40.25
N THR A 530 -15.35 4.77 -41.46
CA THR A 530 -16.30 5.27 -42.46
C THR A 530 -17.28 4.17 -42.85
N VAL A 531 -18.45 4.55 -43.36
CA VAL A 531 -19.45 3.58 -43.88
C VAL A 531 -18.80 2.65 -44.91
N GLU A 532 -17.97 3.19 -45.81
CA GLU A 532 -17.27 2.39 -46.82
C GLU A 532 -16.24 1.43 -46.21
N ASN A 533 -15.40 1.89 -45.26
CA ASN A 533 -14.40 1.03 -44.63
C ASN A 533 -15.04 -0.08 -43.78
N VAL A 534 -16.12 0.22 -43.06
CA VAL A 534 -16.90 -0.78 -42.31
C VAL A 534 -17.58 -1.76 -43.26
N ALA A 535 -18.14 -1.29 -44.39
CA ALA A 535 -18.72 -2.16 -45.41
C ALA A 535 -17.67 -3.10 -46.04
N LEU A 536 -16.47 -2.61 -46.32
CA LEU A 536 -15.35 -3.42 -46.78
C LEU A 536 -14.96 -4.51 -45.76
N LEU A 537 -14.92 -4.14 -44.47
CA LEU A 537 -14.64 -5.08 -43.39
C LEU A 537 -15.75 -6.14 -43.26
N LEU A 538 -17.02 -5.75 -43.36
CA LEU A 538 -18.17 -6.67 -43.42
C LEU A 538 -18.02 -7.66 -44.58
N ALA A 539 -17.71 -7.17 -45.78
CA ALA A 539 -17.53 -8.01 -46.98
C ALA A 539 -16.38 -9.01 -46.81
N LYS A 540 -15.31 -8.62 -46.10
CA LYS A 540 -14.20 -9.51 -45.73
C LYS A 540 -14.62 -10.56 -44.70
N ALA A 541 -15.44 -10.19 -43.72
CA ALA A 541 -15.84 -11.08 -42.61
C ALA A 541 -16.90 -12.12 -43.01
N ILE A 542 -17.97 -11.71 -43.69
CA ILE A 542 -19.11 -12.60 -44.03
C ILE A 542 -19.22 -12.92 -45.53
N GLY A 543 -18.32 -12.37 -46.34
CA GLY A 543 -18.29 -12.54 -47.79
C GLY A 543 -19.16 -11.51 -48.54
N PRO A 544 -18.78 -11.13 -49.77
CA PRO A 544 -19.46 -10.08 -50.53
C PRO A 544 -20.92 -10.44 -50.88
N ASN A 545 -21.24 -11.73 -51.06
CA ASN A 545 -22.59 -12.17 -51.42
C ASN A 545 -23.60 -12.02 -50.27
N ARG A 546 -23.14 -12.05 -49.01
CA ARG A 546 -23.97 -11.81 -47.83
C ARG A 546 -23.94 -10.35 -47.40
N ALA A 547 -22.81 -9.65 -47.60
CA ALA A 547 -22.66 -8.25 -47.26
C ALA A 547 -23.52 -7.32 -48.12
N LEU A 548 -23.62 -7.55 -49.45
CA LEU A 548 -24.40 -6.67 -50.34
C LEU A 548 -25.89 -6.58 -49.96
N PRO A 549 -26.63 -7.69 -49.75
CA PRO A 549 -28.02 -7.63 -49.31
C PRO A 549 -28.20 -6.89 -47.98
N LEU A 550 -27.28 -7.08 -47.03
CA LEU A 550 -27.32 -6.39 -45.73
C LEU A 550 -27.14 -4.88 -45.89
N LEU A 551 -26.20 -4.45 -46.74
CA LEU A 551 -26.00 -3.02 -47.03
C LEU A 551 -27.20 -2.40 -47.75
N GLN A 552 -27.92 -3.18 -48.56
CA GLN A 552 -29.19 -2.76 -49.18
C GLN A 552 -30.29 -2.58 -48.14
N GLU A 553 -30.43 -3.52 -47.20
CA GLU A 553 -31.39 -3.41 -46.09
C GLU A 553 -31.12 -2.19 -45.21
N CYS A 554 -29.85 -1.84 -45.00
CA CYS A 554 -29.46 -0.64 -44.25
C CYS A 554 -29.58 0.66 -45.07
N GLY A 555 -29.88 0.58 -46.38
CA GLY A 555 -29.98 1.74 -47.27
C GLY A 555 -28.65 2.43 -47.58
N LEU A 556 -27.53 1.72 -47.48
CA LEU A 556 -26.17 2.28 -47.57
C LEU A 556 -25.52 2.11 -48.95
N THR A 557 -26.17 1.43 -49.89
CA THR A 557 -25.59 1.12 -51.20
C THR A 557 -25.26 2.34 -52.06
N LEU A 558 -25.89 3.49 -51.81
CA LEU A 558 -25.61 4.74 -52.52
C LEU A 558 -24.35 5.45 -52.00
N GLU A 559 -23.87 5.08 -50.82
CA GLU A 559 -22.72 5.70 -50.13
C GLU A 559 -21.39 4.95 -50.42
N LEU A 560 -21.41 3.92 -51.29
CA LEU A 560 -20.26 3.06 -51.59
C LEU A 560 -19.57 3.43 -52.91
N SER A 561 -18.24 3.53 -52.89
CA SER A 561 -17.46 3.93 -54.08
C SER A 561 -17.13 2.76 -55.02
N GLU A 562 -16.53 3.06 -56.17
CA GLU A 562 -15.98 2.05 -57.10
C GLU A 562 -14.94 1.14 -56.43
N ARG A 563 -14.24 1.63 -55.39
CA ARG A 563 -13.28 0.86 -54.58
C ARG A 563 -13.96 -0.33 -53.91
N PHE A 564 -15.12 -0.12 -53.28
CA PHE A 564 -15.89 -1.20 -52.67
C PHE A 564 -16.26 -2.29 -53.67
N THR A 565 -16.71 -1.90 -54.86
CA THR A 565 -17.11 -2.82 -55.93
C THR A 565 -15.90 -3.63 -56.42
N GLY A 566 -14.76 -2.99 -56.64
CA GLY A 566 -13.52 -3.64 -57.06
C GLY A 566 -13.02 -4.67 -56.03
N VAL A 567 -13.01 -4.31 -54.74
CA VAL A 567 -12.59 -5.24 -53.66
C VAL A 567 -13.55 -6.42 -53.53
N CYS A 568 -14.87 -6.18 -53.62
CA CYS A 568 -15.85 -7.26 -53.59
C CYS A 568 -15.65 -8.27 -54.73
N GLU A 569 -15.30 -7.82 -55.94
CA GLU A 569 -15.02 -8.73 -57.06
C GLU A 569 -13.75 -9.55 -56.84
N ILE A 570 -12.69 -8.93 -56.30
CA ILE A 570 -11.46 -9.64 -55.91
C ILE A 570 -11.78 -10.71 -54.85
N LEU A 571 -12.57 -10.37 -53.83
CA LEU A 571 -12.99 -11.31 -52.79
C LEU A 571 -13.83 -12.46 -53.36
N ARG A 572 -14.74 -12.19 -54.31
CA ARG A 572 -15.50 -13.25 -55.02
C ARG A 572 -14.59 -14.19 -55.79
N ILE A 573 -13.57 -13.65 -56.48
CA ILE A 573 -12.61 -14.46 -57.23
C ILE A 573 -11.76 -15.31 -56.27
N ALA A 574 -11.33 -14.74 -55.14
CA ALA A 574 -10.57 -15.45 -54.11
C ALA A 574 -11.41 -16.60 -53.50
N GLU A 575 -12.66 -16.33 -53.12
CA GLU A 575 -13.58 -17.34 -52.58
C GLU A 575 -13.85 -18.48 -53.59
N LYS A 576 -13.97 -18.15 -54.88
CA LYS A 576 -14.12 -19.14 -55.96
C LYS A 576 -12.88 -19.99 -56.22
N ARG A 577 -11.68 -19.50 -55.90
CA ARG A 577 -10.41 -20.24 -56.06
C ARG A 577 -10.08 -21.12 -54.85
N GLN A 578 -10.64 -20.79 -53.68
CA GLN A 578 -10.42 -21.52 -52.44
C GLN A 578 -11.38 -22.71 -52.26
N ARG A 579 -12.55 -22.66 -52.93
CA ARG A 579 -13.46 -23.80 -53.13
C ARG A 579 -13.01 -24.67 -54.29
#